data_AF-A0A0Q8RFC0-F1
#
_entry.id   AF-A0A0Q8RFC0-F1
#
_cell.length_a   1.000
_cell.length_b   1.000
_cell.length_c   1.000
_cell.angle_alpha   90.00
_cell.angle_beta   90.00
_cell.angle_gamma   90.00
#
_symmetry.space_group_name_H-M   'P 1'
#
loop_
_entity.id
_entity.type
_entity.pdbx_description
1 polymer ?
#
loop_
_entity_poly.entity_id
_entity_poly.type
_entity_poly.pdbx_seq_one_letter_code
_entity_poly.pdbx_strand_id
1 'polypeptide(L)'
;MLSLEDKTWKELHGGYGIPYDASAALRSMQDGKDVWDELWNELHHQGDVGVASYAAVPELVRIAGDATTRDWNFYGLVATIEVERHRKGNPAIPAWLKADYDSALARASVLGLADIGSRADSETVRAILSVLALARGELKLGAMLSGLDASELDEWLEERLAWTELYEE
;
A
#
# COMPACT_ATOMS: atom_id res chain seq x y z
N MET A 1 -4.91 -4.59 -16.73
CA MET A 1 -4.34 -3.44 -16.00
C MET A 1 -4.59 -2.21 -16.86
N LEU A 2 -4.91 -1.06 -16.28
CA LEU A 2 -5.13 0.18 -17.05
C LEU A 2 -3.78 0.71 -17.57
N SER A 3 -3.62 0.82 -18.89
CA SER A 3 -2.40 1.33 -19.49
C SER A 3 -2.07 2.74 -18.98
N LEU A 4 -0.80 3.04 -18.71
CA LEU A 4 -0.33 4.38 -18.32
C LEU A 4 -0.54 5.46 -19.40
N GLU A 5 -0.82 5.06 -20.65
CA GLU A 5 -1.16 6.00 -21.74
C GLU A 5 -2.67 6.16 -21.95
N ASP A 6 -3.50 5.47 -21.16
CA ASP A 6 -4.94 5.56 -21.28
C ASP A 6 -5.44 6.93 -20.77
N LYS A 7 -6.37 7.55 -21.49
CA LYS A 7 -6.91 8.86 -21.09
C LYS A 7 -7.85 8.77 -19.89
N THR A 8 -8.37 7.58 -19.57
CA THR A 8 -9.25 7.35 -18.43
C THR A 8 -8.64 7.81 -17.11
N TRP A 9 -7.30 7.79 -16.97
CA TRP A 9 -6.62 8.29 -15.76
C TRP A 9 -7.03 9.71 -15.37
N LYS A 10 -7.30 10.59 -16.35
CA LYS A 10 -7.70 11.99 -16.11
C LYS A 10 -9.07 12.15 -15.46
N GLU A 11 -9.88 11.10 -15.49
CA GLU A 11 -11.24 11.08 -14.96
C GLU A 11 -11.32 10.34 -13.61
N LEU A 12 -10.26 9.64 -13.22
CA LEU A 12 -10.21 8.91 -11.96
C LEU A 12 -10.00 9.87 -10.80
N HIS A 13 -10.60 9.57 -9.65
CA HIS A 13 -10.47 10.39 -8.45
C HIS A 13 -9.41 9.79 -7.52
N GLY A 14 -8.58 10.67 -6.93
CA GLY A 14 -7.58 10.31 -5.90
C GLY A 14 -8.16 10.34 -4.48
N GLY A 15 -7.27 10.36 -3.47
CA GLY A 15 -7.61 10.40 -2.05
C GLY A 15 -8.36 11.67 -1.62
N TYR A 16 -8.12 12.80 -2.30
CA TYR A 16 -8.88 14.04 -2.07
C TYR A 16 -10.32 14.01 -2.61
N GLY A 17 -10.75 12.93 -3.27
CA GLY A 17 -12.08 12.86 -3.89
C GLY A 17 -12.25 13.81 -5.09
N ILE A 18 -11.14 14.27 -5.69
CA ILE A 18 -11.09 15.07 -6.91
C ILE A 18 -10.29 14.31 -8.00
N PRO A 19 -10.45 14.68 -9.30
CA PRO A 19 -9.70 14.03 -10.36
C PRO A 19 -8.18 14.10 -10.17
N TYR A 20 -7.51 12.96 -10.30
CA TYR A 20 -6.05 12.83 -10.22
C TYR A 20 -5.54 11.81 -11.25
N ASP A 21 -4.68 12.28 -12.15
CA ASP A 21 -4.03 11.47 -13.18
C ASP A 21 -2.72 10.86 -12.64
N ALA A 22 -2.84 9.76 -11.90
CA ALA A 22 -1.69 9.06 -11.31
C ALA A 22 -0.71 8.51 -12.35
N SER A 23 -1.10 8.41 -13.63
CA SER A 23 -0.23 7.87 -14.69
C SER A 23 1.03 8.71 -14.89
N ALA A 24 0.97 10.02 -14.61
CA ALA A 24 2.11 10.92 -14.74
C ALA A 24 3.20 10.60 -13.69
N ALA A 25 2.79 10.45 -12.43
CA ALA A 25 3.68 10.05 -11.34
C ALA A 25 4.23 8.64 -11.56
N LEU A 26 3.38 7.68 -11.96
CA LEU A 26 3.78 6.28 -12.20
C LEU A 26 4.77 6.14 -13.37
N ARG A 27 4.63 6.92 -14.45
CA ARG A 27 5.65 6.97 -15.51
C ARG A 27 6.97 7.57 -15.03
N SER A 28 6.89 8.64 -14.23
CA SER A 28 8.08 9.23 -13.61
C SER A 28 8.80 8.25 -12.69
N MET A 29 8.06 7.45 -11.91
CA MET A 29 8.59 6.36 -11.11
C MET A 29 9.26 5.30 -11.98
N GLN A 30 8.64 4.90 -13.09
CA GLN A 30 9.22 3.93 -14.03
C GLN A 30 10.53 4.45 -14.64
N ASP A 31 10.68 5.76 -14.80
CA ASP A 31 11.93 6.42 -15.23
C ASP A 31 12.96 6.59 -14.09
N GLY A 32 12.68 6.04 -12.90
CA GLY A 32 13.59 6.04 -11.75
C GLY A 32 13.53 7.30 -10.90
N LYS A 33 12.49 8.14 -11.04
CA LYS A 33 12.31 9.32 -10.18
C LYS A 33 11.62 8.95 -8.87
N ASP A 34 12.03 9.60 -7.79
CA ASP A 34 11.32 9.55 -6.52
C ASP A 34 10.04 10.40 -6.59
N VAL A 35 8.90 9.77 -6.38
CA VAL A 35 7.55 10.38 -6.46
C VAL A 35 6.67 9.96 -5.28
N TRP A 36 7.26 9.37 -4.23
CA TRP A 36 6.47 8.79 -3.14
C TRP A 36 5.64 9.83 -2.40
N ASP A 37 6.19 11.03 -2.16
CA ASP A 37 5.44 12.13 -1.54
C ASP A 37 4.17 12.50 -2.32
N GLU A 38 4.25 12.56 -3.66
CA GLU A 38 3.09 12.83 -4.50
C GLU A 38 2.07 11.68 -4.42
N LEU A 39 2.55 10.44 -4.55
CA LEU A 39 1.66 9.27 -4.51
C LEU A 39 0.95 9.11 -3.16
N TRP A 40 1.66 9.32 -2.05
CA TRP A 40 1.06 9.27 -0.72
C TRP A 40 0.00 10.36 -0.53
N ASN A 41 0.30 11.60 -0.93
CA ASN A 41 -0.65 12.71 -0.80
C ASN A 41 -1.87 12.54 -1.70
N GLU A 42 -1.68 12.10 -2.94
CA GLU A 42 -2.74 12.11 -3.96
C GLU A 42 -3.56 10.82 -4.01
N LEU A 43 -3.00 9.66 -3.61
CA LEU A 43 -3.72 8.38 -3.62
C LEU A 43 -4.41 8.06 -2.28
N HIS A 44 -4.06 8.74 -1.20
CA HIS A 44 -4.67 8.54 0.11
C HIS A 44 -4.74 9.87 0.87
N HIS A 45 -5.91 10.23 1.39
CA HIS A 45 -6.05 11.42 2.24
C HIS A 45 -6.95 11.14 3.44
N GLN A 46 -6.38 11.03 4.65
CA GLN A 46 -7.11 10.85 5.91
C GLN A 46 -8.12 9.67 5.90
N GLY A 47 -7.75 8.58 5.22
CA GLY A 47 -8.60 7.39 5.04
C GLY A 47 -9.47 7.41 3.79
N ASP A 48 -9.49 8.51 3.04
CA ASP A 48 -10.17 8.57 1.75
C ASP A 48 -9.25 8.06 0.63
N VAL A 49 -9.82 7.20 -0.23
CA VAL A 49 -9.18 6.67 -1.43
C VAL A 49 -10.18 6.70 -2.57
N GLY A 50 -9.67 6.77 -3.81
CA GLY A 50 -10.51 6.81 -5.00
C GLY A 50 -10.14 5.74 -6.03
N VAL A 51 -10.81 5.78 -7.17
CA VAL A 51 -10.55 4.81 -8.24
C VAL A 51 -9.12 4.95 -8.79
N ALA A 52 -8.52 6.14 -8.73
CA ALA A 52 -7.11 6.33 -9.10
C ALA A 52 -6.18 5.54 -8.16
N SER A 53 -6.48 5.52 -6.86
CA SER A 53 -5.77 4.71 -5.84
C SER A 53 -5.80 3.23 -6.21
N TYR A 54 -6.98 2.72 -6.61
CA TYR A 54 -7.10 1.32 -7.01
C TYR A 54 -6.37 1.02 -8.32
N ALA A 55 -6.49 1.91 -9.31
CA ALA A 55 -5.86 1.73 -10.61
C ALA A 55 -4.32 1.80 -10.52
N ALA A 56 -3.79 2.55 -9.56
CA ALA A 56 -2.36 2.67 -9.31
C ALA A 56 -1.74 1.38 -8.76
N VAL A 57 -2.45 0.59 -7.94
CA VAL A 57 -1.89 -0.62 -7.30
C VAL A 57 -1.32 -1.63 -8.32
N PRO A 58 -2.02 -2.04 -9.39
CA PRO A 58 -1.44 -2.90 -10.43
C PRO A 58 -0.15 -2.37 -11.06
N GLU A 59 -0.09 -1.06 -11.34
CA GLU A 59 1.09 -0.43 -11.96
C GLU A 59 2.24 -0.30 -10.95
N LEU A 60 1.97 0.07 -9.69
CA LEU A 60 2.95 0.06 -8.60
C LEU A 60 3.59 -1.31 -8.45
N VAL A 61 2.77 -2.37 -8.39
CA VAL A 61 3.26 -3.75 -8.25
C VAL A 61 4.05 -4.20 -9.47
N ARG A 62 3.66 -3.77 -10.67
CA ARG A 62 4.43 -4.04 -11.90
C ARG A 62 5.80 -3.37 -11.84
N ILE A 63 5.85 -2.06 -11.59
CA ILE A 63 7.10 -1.28 -11.52
C ILE A 63 8.01 -1.82 -10.41
N ALA A 64 7.46 -2.05 -9.22
CA ALA A 64 8.19 -2.62 -8.10
C ALA A 64 8.72 -4.03 -8.38
N GLY A 65 8.02 -4.81 -9.22
CA GLY A 65 8.45 -6.14 -9.65
C GLY A 65 9.72 -6.14 -10.51
N ASP A 66 10.05 -5.03 -11.15
CA ASP A 66 11.28 -4.86 -11.94
C ASP A 66 12.40 -4.18 -11.13
N ALA A 67 12.11 -3.70 -9.92
CA ALA A 67 13.07 -3.07 -9.03
C ALA A 67 13.98 -4.08 -8.31
N THR A 68 15.23 -3.68 -8.06
CA THR A 68 16.21 -4.49 -7.32
C THR A 68 15.93 -4.52 -5.82
N THR A 69 15.40 -3.42 -5.28
CA THR A 69 15.02 -3.28 -3.87
C THR A 69 13.67 -2.57 -3.77
N ARG A 70 12.89 -2.91 -2.76
CA ARG A 70 11.63 -2.26 -2.37
C ARG A 70 11.70 -1.95 -0.88
N ASP A 71 11.11 -0.84 -0.48
CA ASP A 71 11.07 -0.39 0.91
C ASP A 71 9.63 -0.26 1.41
N TRP A 72 9.47 0.30 2.60
CA TRP A 72 8.19 0.55 3.23
C TRP A 72 7.24 1.41 2.38
N ASN A 73 7.72 2.29 1.50
CA ASN A 73 6.83 3.16 0.71
C ASN A 73 5.92 2.32 -0.19
N PHE A 74 6.51 1.35 -0.89
CA PHE A 74 5.76 0.46 -1.78
C PHE A 74 4.75 -0.39 -0.99
N TYR A 75 5.21 -1.12 0.02
CA TYR A 75 4.36 -2.03 0.77
C TYR A 75 3.32 -1.29 1.61
N GLY A 76 3.72 -0.19 2.23
CA GLY A 76 2.88 0.67 3.06
C GLY A 76 1.74 1.27 2.24
N LEU A 77 2.04 1.87 1.09
CA LEU A 77 1.01 2.49 0.25
C LEU A 77 0.01 1.45 -0.29
N VAL A 78 0.49 0.28 -0.71
CA VAL A 78 -0.38 -0.84 -1.13
C VAL A 78 -1.28 -1.29 0.02
N ALA A 79 -0.73 -1.46 1.22
CA ALA A 79 -1.48 -1.84 2.41
C ALA A 79 -2.52 -0.79 2.80
N THR A 80 -2.15 0.49 2.83
CA THR A 80 -3.07 1.60 3.13
C THR A 80 -4.24 1.64 2.14
N ILE A 81 -3.98 1.54 0.84
CA ILE A 81 -5.04 1.52 -0.18
C ILE A 81 -5.96 0.31 0.02
N GLU A 82 -5.40 -0.87 0.27
CA GLU A 82 -6.18 -2.09 0.49
C GLU A 82 -7.01 -2.04 1.77
N VAL A 83 -6.53 -1.42 2.85
CA VAL A 83 -7.30 -1.20 4.08
C VAL A 83 -8.43 -0.21 3.82
N GLU A 84 -8.09 0.97 3.33
CA GLU A 84 -9.04 2.08 3.22
C GLU A 84 -10.11 1.85 2.15
N ARG A 85 -9.87 0.99 1.15
CA ARG A 85 -10.94 0.62 0.19
C ARG A 85 -12.13 -0.12 0.82
N HIS A 86 -12.00 -0.62 2.07
CA HIS A 86 -13.13 -1.19 2.83
C HIS A 86 -13.80 -0.17 3.75
N ARG A 87 -13.25 1.04 3.89
CA ARG A 87 -13.83 2.12 4.70
C ARG A 87 -15.18 2.52 4.10
N LYS A 88 -16.16 2.77 4.97
CA LYS A 88 -17.46 3.30 4.54
C LYS A 88 -17.27 4.66 3.87
N GLY A 89 -17.83 4.82 2.68
CA GLY A 89 -17.77 6.07 1.91
C GLY A 89 -16.84 6.00 0.70
N ASN A 90 -15.78 5.19 0.78
CA ASN A 90 -14.89 4.98 -0.36
C ASN A 90 -15.59 4.17 -1.47
N PRO A 91 -15.29 4.47 -2.76
CA PRO A 91 -15.94 3.81 -3.87
C PRO A 91 -15.55 2.33 -3.92
N ALA A 92 -16.45 1.48 -4.42
CA ALA A 92 -16.11 0.10 -4.73
C ALA A 92 -15.10 0.04 -5.90
N ILE A 93 -14.27 -1.00 -5.93
CA ILE A 93 -13.41 -1.26 -7.09
C ILE A 93 -14.29 -1.51 -8.32
N PRO A 94 -14.10 -0.77 -9.43
CA PRO A 94 -14.86 -1.00 -10.65
C PRO A 94 -14.67 -2.41 -11.21
N ALA A 95 -15.72 -2.97 -11.80
CA ALA A 95 -15.69 -4.35 -12.33
C ALA A 95 -14.58 -4.57 -13.37
N TRP A 96 -14.26 -3.55 -14.18
CA TRP A 96 -13.21 -3.61 -15.18
C TRP A 96 -11.79 -3.68 -14.59
N LEU A 97 -11.61 -3.24 -13.34
CA LEU A 97 -10.32 -3.19 -12.64
C LEU A 97 -10.12 -4.36 -11.67
N LYS A 98 -11.21 -4.96 -11.18
CA LYS A 98 -11.20 -5.91 -10.06
C LYS A 98 -10.20 -7.05 -10.23
N ALA A 99 -10.17 -7.69 -11.40
CA ALA A 99 -9.27 -8.82 -11.64
C ALA A 99 -7.79 -8.42 -11.60
N ASP A 100 -7.45 -7.25 -12.13
CA ASP A 100 -6.08 -6.74 -12.12
C ASP A 100 -5.65 -6.35 -10.71
N TYR A 101 -6.54 -5.71 -9.95
CA TYR A 101 -6.30 -5.33 -8.56
C TYR A 101 -6.04 -6.55 -7.67
N ASP A 102 -6.89 -7.59 -7.78
CA ASP A 102 -6.73 -8.84 -7.02
C ASP A 102 -5.40 -9.54 -7.36
N SER A 103 -5.08 -9.59 -8.66
CA SER A 103 -3.81 -10.15 -9.14
C SER A 103 -2.60 -9.36 -8.62
N ALA A 104 -2.72 -8.04 -8.56
CA ALA A 104 -1.68 -7.16 -8.02
C ALA A 104 -1.43 -7.42 -6.53
N LEU A 105 -2.48 -7.58 -5.71
CA LEU A 105 -2.30 -7.93 -4.29
C LEU A 105 -1.63 -9.30 -4.10
N ALA A 106 -2.05 -10.29 -4.90
CA ALA A 106 -1.40 -11.60 -4.89
C ALA A 106 0.09 -11.48 -5.25
N ARG A 107 0.43 -10.72 -6.28
CA ARG A 107 1.83 -10.49 -6.69
C ARG A 107 2.61 -9.67 -5.65
N ALA A 108 1.99 -8.67 -5.02
CA ALA A 108 2.62 -7.91 -3.93
C ALA A 108 3.01 -8.81 -2.75
N SER A 109 2.15 -9.79 -2.40
CA SER A 109 2.48 -10.78 -1.37
C SER A 109 3.68 -11.66 -1.74
N VAL A 110 3.80 -12.05 -3.01
CA VAL A 110 4.96 -12.82 -3.50
C VAL A 110 6.25 -12.01 -3.39
N LEU A 111 6.20 -10.72 -3.77
CA LEU A 111 7.33 -9.81 -3.61
C LEU A 111 7.69 -9.66 -2.13
N GLY A 112 6.70 -9.44 -1.25
CA GLY A 112 6.90 -9.33 0.20
C GLY A 112 7.57 -10.56 0.82
N LEU A 113 7.16 -11.76 0.42
CA LEU A 113 7.81 -13.01 0.88
C LEU A 113 9.27 -13.13 0.44
N ALA A 114 9.62 -12.63 -0.75
CA ALA A 114 11.01 -12.61 -1.19
C ALA A 114 11.83 -11.60 -0.38
N ASP A 115 11.27 -10.42 -0.14
CA ASP A 115 11.98 -9.30 0.47
C ASP A 115 12.15 -9.44 1.98
N ILE A 116 11.18 -10.03 2.68
CA ILE A 116 11.29 -10.31 4.12
C ILE A 116 12.39 -11.32 4.45
N GLY A 117 12.75 -12.18 3.47
CA GLY A 117 13.88 -13.10 3.58
C GLY A 117 15.24 -12.42 3.43
N SER A 118 15.26 -11.14 3.06
CA SER A 118 16.47 -10.32 2.93
C SER A 118 16.67 -9.39 4.15
N ARG A 119 17.70 -8.54 4.14
CA ARG A 119 17.90 -7.51 5.18
C ARG A 119 16.95 -6.34 4.98
N ALA A 120 15.69 -6.52 5.34
CA ALA A 120 14.71 -5.43 5.43
C ALA A 120 14.81 -4.73 6.79
N ASP A 121 14.65 -3.41 6.82
CA ASP A 121 14.48 -2.66 8.07
C ASP A 121 13.11 -2.95 8.72
N SER A 122 12.97 -2.58 10.00
CA SER A 122 11.77 -2.88 10.78
C SER A 122 10.49 -2.28 10.20
N GLU A 123 10.57 -1.11 9.57
CA GLU A 123 9.42 -0.43 8.96
C GLU A 123 8.94 -1.21 7.73
N THR A 124 9.87 -1.59 6.86
CA THR A 124 9.62 -2.43 5.70
C THR A 124 9.06 -3.81 6.10
N VAL A 125 9.59 -4.42 7.17
CA VAL A 125 9.06 -5.69 7.70
C VAL A 125 7.60 -5.54 8.12
N ARG A 126 7.24 -4.50 8.89
CA ARG A 126 5.85 -4.26 9.29
C ARG A 126 4.94 -4.07 8.08
N ALA A 127 5.37 -3.26 7.12
CA ALA A 127 4.60 -3.01 5.89
C ALA A 127 4.39 -4.30 5.07
N ILE A 128 5.42 -5.15 4.93
CA ILE A 128 5.30 -6.46 4.29
C ILE A 128 4.28 -7.34 5.02
N LEU A 129 4.38 -7.45 6.35
CA LEU A 129 3.46 -8.27 7.15
C LEU A 129 2.01 -7.81 6.98
N SER A 130 1.77 -6.50 6.89
CA SER A 130 0.46 -5.96 6.56
C SER A 130 -0.05 -6.45 5.20
N VAL A 131 0.75 -6.31 4.13
CA VAL A 131 0.40 -6.79 2.80
C VAL A 131 0.11 -8.30 2.79
N LEU A 132 0.91 -9.10 3.50
CA LEU A 132 0.70 -10.55 3.60
C LEU A 132 -0.63 -10.90 4.29
N ALA A 133 -0.98 -10.21 5.38
CA ALA A 133 -2.26 -10.39 6.05
C ALA A 133 -3.43 -10.01 5.13
N LEU A 134 -3.33 -8.85 4.48
CA LEU A 134 -4.38 -8.35 3.58
C LEU A 134 -4.60 -9.25 2.37
N ALA A 135 -3.53 -9.75 1.74
CA ALA A 135 -3.61 -10.69 0.62
C ALA A 135 -4.28 -12.03 1.00
N ARG A 136 -4.34 -12.34 2.30
CA ARG A 136 -5.03 -13.53 2.84
C ARG A 136 -6.45 -13.23 3.33
N GLY A 137 -6.92 -11.99 3.19
CA GLY A 137 -8.24 -11.55 3.64
C GLY A 137 -8.31 -11.20 5.13
N GLU A 138 -7.19 -11.17 5.84
CA GLU A 138 -7.11 -10.84 7.27
C GLU A 138 -7.13 -9.31 7.47
N LEU A 139 -8.24 -8.68 7.08
CA LEU A 139 -8.38 -7.22 7.00
C LEU A 139 -8.02 -6.51 8.31
N LYS A 140 -8.52 -6.99 9.45
CA LYS A 140 -8.27 -6.35 10.76
C LYS A 140 -6.79 -6.42 11.16
N LEU A 141 -6.16 -7.57 10.93
CA LEU A 141 -4.74 -7.75 11.21
C LEU A 141 -3.89 -6.87 10.30
N GLY A 142 -4.19 -6.86 9.00
CA GLY A 142 -3.53 -6.00 8.03
C GLY A 142 -3.65 -4.52 8.36
N ALA A 143 -4.86 -4.07 8.73
CA ALA A 143 -5.12 -2.70 9.15
C ALA A 143 -4.33 -2.30 10.40
N MET A 144 -4.31 -3.18 11.42
CA MET A 144 -3.50 -2.97 12.62
C MET A 144 -2.01 -2.82 12.26
N LEU A 145 -1.46 -3.75 11.48
CA LEU A 145 -0.05 -3.71 11.08
C LEU A 145 0.31 -2.50 10.21
N SER A 146 -0.62 -2.06 9.34
CA SER A 146 -0.41 -0.89 8.48
C SER A 146 -0.43 0.43 9.24
N GLY A 147 -1.15 0.48 10.36
CA GLY A 147 -1.36 1.69 11.14
C GLY A 147 -0.50 1.76 12.40
N LEU A 148 0.43 0.84 12.62
CA LEU A 148 1.36 0.85 13.75
C LEU A 148 2.73 1.40 13.31
N ASP A 149 3.14 2.50 13.93
CA ASP A 149 4.54 2.90 13.95
C ASP A 149 5.31 2.24 15.12
N ALA A 150 6.59 2.58 15.26
CA ALA A 150 7.43 2.02 16.33
C ALA A 150 6.96 2.45 17.72
N SER A 151 6.60 3.72 17.90
CA SER A 151 6.10 4.23 19.18
C SER A 151 4.76 3.62 19.57
N GLU A 152 3.84 3.47 18.63
CA GLU A 152 2.53 2.86 18.89
C GLU A 152 2.67 1.37 19.23
N LEU A 153 3.64 0.67 18.63
CA LEU A 153 3.95 -0.71 18.99
C LEU A 153 4.51 -0.79 20.42
N ASP A 154 5.46 0.07 20.76
CA ASP A 154 6.06 0.12 22.09
C ASP A 154 5.01 0.47 23.16
N GLU A 155 4.17 1.48 22.90
CA GLU A 155 3.05 1.85 23.75
C GLU A 155 2.08 0.68 23.94
N TRP A 156 1.71 -0.02 22.85
CA TRP A 156 0.82 -1.17 22.93
C TRP A 156 1.43 -2.31 23.75
N LEU A 157 2.71 -2.62 23.55
CA LEU A 157 3.41 -3.68 24.26
C LEU A 157 3.53 -3.35 25.75
N GLU A 158 3.83 -2.10 26.09
CA GLU A 158 3.87 -1.66 27.48
C GLU A 158 2.49 -1.76 28.14
N GLU A 159 1.45 -1.19 27.53
CA GLU A 159 0.09 -1.19 28.09
C GLU A 159 -0.52 -2.58 28.24
N ARG A 160 -0.19 -3.52 27.35
CA ARG A 160 -0.82 -4.84 27.30
C ARG A 160 -0.01 -5.92 27.96
N LEU A 161 1.31 -5.81 27.95
CA LEU A 161 2.22 -6.88 28.36
C LEU A 161 3.24 -6.44 29.42
N ALA A 162 3.22 -5.17 29.88
CA ALA A 162 4.22 -4.62 30.80
C ALA A 162 5.64 -4.94 30.33
N TRP A 163 5.89 -4.68 29.03
CA TRP A 163 7.03 -5.22 28.29
C TRP A 163 8.36 -4.94 28.98
N THR A 164 8.58 -3.69 29.42
CA THR A 164 9.82 -3.26 30.07
C THR A 164 10.07 -3.95 31.40
N GLU A 165 9.03 -4.36 32.12
CA GLU A 165 9.15 -5.06 33.42
C GLU A 165 9.42 -6.56 33.24
N LEU A 166 8.80 -7.18 32.22
CA LEU A 166 8.69 -8.63 32.12
C LEU A 166 9.60 -9.29 31.07
N TYR A 167 10.21 -8.52 30.16
CA TYR A 167 11.01 -9.05 29.04
C TYR A 167 12.42 -8.44 29.02
N GLU A 168 13.41 -9.24 28.62
CA GLU A 168 14.80 -8.80 28.41
C GLU A 168 14.98 -8.35 26.94
N GLU A 169 15.67 -7.22 26.72
CA GLU A 169 16.01 -6.68 25.39
C GLU A 169 17.27 -7.29 24.78
#